data_AF-A0AAN2PJA1-F1
#
_entry.id   AF-A0AAN2PJA1-F1
#
_cell.length_a   1.000
_cell.length_b   1.000
_cell.length_c   1.000
_cell.angle_alpha   90.00
_cell.angle_beta   90.00
_cell.angle_gamma   90.00
#
_symmetry.space_group_name_H-M   'P 1'
#
loop_
_entity.id
_entity.type
_entity.pdbx_description
1 polymer ?
#
loop_
_entity_poly.entity_id
_entity_poly.type
_entity_poly.pdbx_seq_one_letter_code
_entity_poly.pdbx_strand_id
1 'polypeptide(L)'
;MKKGEKLSATVETVGLSQREFLTIFLLHSLRIKANYPRAIHQDLKNTFTGKVHSYDYLCKISNTLVESNHLSLYTNKGRNYYQITEKGKELYIWYQENFLERFSEVKKVIDRFMFDLRGSGENPPVVNELPEEYRSYFSKIISVKDLVRYVTLKAAFTKKPIYMGEIGDLLKNQFGWIASNGYLYDLSHEMEENGLLVGRWESEKRTKRYLRITDEGQHHYKQIADSAAFQVQEIQKYMASVVMFLKEKSY
;
A
#
# COMPACT_ATOMS: atom_id res chain seq x y z
N MET A 1 13.81 -20.69 -21.93
CA MET A 1 14.39 -19.65 -21.07
C MET A 1 13.76 -18.30 -21.41
N LYS A 2 12.87 -17.78 -20.56
CA LYS A 2 12.38 -16.40 -20.64
C LYS A 2 12.73 -15.71 -19.32
N LYS A 3 13.37 -14.53 -19.43
CA LYS A 3 13.80 -13.69 -18.31
C LYS A 3 12.61 -13.42 -17.40
N GLY A 4 12.71 -13.83 -16.13
CA GLY A 4 11.76 -13.44 -15.11
C GLY A 4 11.85 -11.93 -14.89
N GLU A 5 10.78 -11.22 -15.21
CA GLU A 5 10.58 -9.85 -14.78
C GLU A 5 10.50 -9.85 -13.25
N LYS A 6 11.53 -9.31 -12.60
CA LYS A 6 11.45 -8.94 -11.19
C LYS A 6 10.47 -7.77 -11.09
N LEU A 7 9.22 -8.08 -10.79
CA LEU A 7 8.23 -7.11 -10.32
C LEU A 7 8.64 -6.65 -8.91
N SER A 8 9.62 -5.75 -8.82
CA SER A 8 9.85 -5.00 -7.59
C SER A 8 8.78 -3.93 -7.49
N ALA A 9 7.93 -3.98 -6.45
CA ALA A 9 7.04 -2.86 -6.15
C ALA A 9 7.90 -1.60 -5.99
N THR A 10 7.61 -0.59 -6.80
CA THR A 10 8.33 0.68 -6.83
C THR A 10 7.58 1.68 -5.97
N VAL A 11 8.23 2.68 -5.37
CA VAL A 11 7.51 3.74 -4.64
C VAL A 11 6.45 4.43 -5.52
N GLU A 12 6.60 4.35 -6.85
CA GLU A 12 5.63 4.81 -7.84
C GLU A 12 4.25 4.10 -7.77
N THR A 13 4.16 2.90 -7.18
CA THR A 13 2.92 2.10 -7.07
C THR A 13 2.20 2.20 -5.71
N VAL A 14 2.66 3.07 -4.79
CA VAL A 14 2.22 3.04 -3.37
C VAL A 14 1.35 4.25 -2.95
N GLY A 15 0.58 4.82 -3.89
CA GLY A 15 -0.68 5.57 -3.69
C GLY A 15 -0.85 6.72 -2.67
N LEU A 16 0.17 7.10 -1.90
CA LEU A 16 0.43 8.52 -1.65
C LEU A 16 0.70 9.15 -3.02
N SER A 17 0.24 10.39 -3.27
CA SER A 17 0.85 11.06 -4.41
C SER A 17 2.35 11.08 -4.11
N GLN A 18 3.18 10.57 -5.03
CA GLN A 18 4.64 10.46 -4.86
C GLN A 18 5.26 11.73 -4.26
N ARG A 19 4.65 12.87 -4.61
CA ARG A 19 4.87 14.19 -4.04
C ARG A 19 4.65 14.28 -2.52
N GLU A 20 3.51 13.88 -2.00
CA GLU A 20 3.21 13.95 -0.57
C GLU A 20 4.20 13.11 0.25
N PHE A 21 4.54 11.91 -0.23
CA PHE A 21 5.52 11.05 0.42
C PHE A 21 6.88 11.76 0.53
N LEU A 22 7.40 12.22 -0.60
CA LEU A 22 8.67 12.96 -0.62
C LEU A 22 8.60 14.24 0.20
N THR A 23 7.44 14.88 0.26
CA THR A 23 7.23 16.08 1.08
C THR A 23 7.36 15.74 2.55
N ILE A 24 6.66 14.72 3.05
CA ILE A 24 6.76 14.27 4.45
C ILE A 24 8.20 13.87 4.79
N PHE A 25 8.86 13.10 3.92
CA PHE A 25 10.25 12.69 4.11
C PHE A 25 11.22 13.88 4.15
N LEU A 26 11.09 14.83 3.21
CA LEU A 26 11.94 16.02 3.14
C LEU A 26 11.75 16.90 4.38
N LEU A 27 10.51 17.17 4.78
CA LEU A 27 10.21 17.96 5.96
C LEU A 27 10.73 17.28 7.23
N HIS A 28 10.52 15.97 7.39
CA HIS A 28 11.06 15.20 8.51
C HIS A 28 12.60 15.27 8.57
N SER A 29 13.27 14.94 7.46
CA SER A 29 14.73 14.89 7.40
C SER A 29 15.37 16.25 7.66
N LEU A 30 14.81 17.31 7.06
CA LEU A 30 15.33 18.67 7.16
C LEU A 30 14.95 19.37 8.48
N ARG A 31 13.95 18.85 9.21
CA ARG A 31 13.68 19.21 10.61
C ARG A 31 14.83 18.78 11.52
N ILE A 32 15.41 17.61 11.28
CA ILE A 32 16.53 17.09 12.06
C ILE A 32 17.81 17.86 11.73
N LYS A 33 18.11 18.03 10.43
CA LYS A 33 19.34 18.71 9.99
C LYS A 33 19.23 19.23 8.56
N ALA A 34 19.70 20.47 8.34
CA ALA A 34 19.91 20.99 7.00
C ALA A 34 20.92 20.13 6.22
N ASN A 35 20.60 19.78 4.98
CA ASN A 35 21.41 18.84 4.21
C ASN A 35 21.39 19.16 2.71
N TYR A 36 22.37 18.62 1.98
CA TYR A 36 22.49 18.83 0.53
C TYR A 36 21.75 17.72 -0.24
N PRO A 37 21.23 18.00 -1.45
CA PRO A 37 20.30 17.10 -2.15
C PRO A 37 20.80 15.66 -2.31
N ARG A 38 22.08 15.46 -2.60
CA ARG A 38 22.67 14.12 -2.78
C ARG A 38 22.67 13.30 -1.49
N ALA A 39 22.95 13.92 -0.34
CA ALA A 39 22.88 13.21 0.94
C ALA A 39 21.43 12.85 1.28
N ILE A 40 20.49 13.77 1.09
CA ILE A 40 19.06 13.51 1.31
C ILE A 40 18.57 12.36 0.43
N HIS A 41 18.99 12.30 -0.84
CA HIS A 41 18.63 11.18 -1.73
C HIS A 41 19.26 9.85 -1.30
N GLN A 42 20.48 9.88 -0.77
CA GLN A 42 21.11 8.69 -0.23
C GLN A 42 20.40 8.21 1.05
N ASP A 43 20.03 9.13 1.94
CA ASP A 43 19.25 8.82 3.14
C ASP A 43 17.90 8.20 2.76
N LEU A 44 17.22 8.74 1.74
CA LEU A 44 15.98 8.17 1.19
C LEU A 44 16.17 6.72 0.74
N LYS A 45 17.25 6.41 0.00
CA LYS A 45 17.58 5.05 -0.43
C LYS A 45 17.90 4.11 0.73
N ASN A 46 18.49 4.64 1.80
CA ASN A 46 18.88 3.85 2.96
C ASN A 46 17.66 3.54 3.85
N THR A 47 16.72 4.48 3.97
CA THR A 47 15.51 4.30 4.78
C THR A 47 14.51 3.37 4.11
N PHE A 48 14.31 3.48 2.80
CA PHE A 48 13.24 2.76 2.09
C PHE A 48 13.79 1.63 1.23
N THR A 49 13.20 0.44 1.36
CA THR A 49 13.50 -0.69 0.47
C THR A 49 12.77 -0.56 -0.86
N GLY A 50 13.38 -1.03 -1.95
CA GLY A 50 12.80 -1.00 -3.28
C GLY A 50 13.19 0.22 -4.13
N LYS A 51 12.48 0.46 -5.24
CA LYS A 51 12.77 1.57 -6.15
C LYS A 51 12.25 2.88 -5.56
N VAL A 52 13.13 3.64 -4.94
CA VAL A 52 12.86 5.02 -4.52
C VAL A 52 12.89 5.99 -5.71
N HIS A 53 12.32 7.18 -5.53
CA HIS A 53 12.27 8.21 -6.57
C HIS A 53 13.66 8.65 -7.06
N SER A 54 13.70 9.15 -8.29
CA SER A 54 14.94 9.67 -8.89
C SER A 54 15.45 10.90 -8.13
N TYR A 55 16.76 11.12 -8.24
CA TYR A 55 17.40 12.31 -7.71
C TYR A 55 16.75 13.59 -8.26
N ASP A 56 16.45 13.60 -9.56
CA ASP A 56 15.83 14.74 -10.24
C ASP A 56 14.42 15.03 -9.70
N TYR A 57 13.64 13.99 -9.42
CA TYR A 57 12.31 14.16 -8.85
C TYR A 57 12.39 14.69 -7.41
N LEU A 58 13.35 14.21 -6.61
CA LEU A 58 13.60 14.77 -5.28
C LEU A 58 13.94 16.27 -5.38
N CYS A 59 14.89 16.65 -6.25
CA CYS A 59 15.24 18.06 -6.46
C CYS A 59 14.05 18.89 -6.93
N LYS A 60 13.20 18.35 -7.81
CA LYS A 60 11.97 19.02 -8.25
C LYS A 60 11.05 19.32 -7.07
N ILE A 61 10.76 18.33 -6.21
CA ILE A 61 9.91 18.54 -5.03
C ILE A 61 10.55 19.52 -4.05
N SER A 62 11.86 19.39 -3.78
CA SER A 62 12.58 20.33 -2.91
C SER A 62 12.46 21.77 -3.43
N ASN A 63 12.62 22.01 -4.72
CA ASN A 63 12.50 23.34 -5.31
C ASN A 63 11.07 23.89 -5.21
N THR A 64 10.04 23.07 -5.44
CA THR A 64 8.64 23.48 -5.19
C THR A 64 8.40 23.87 -3.73
N LEU A 65 9.03 23.17 -2.78
CA LEU A 65 8.95 23.52 -1.36
C LEU A 65 9.72 24.81 -1.03
N VAL A 66 10.80 25.12 -1.76
CA VAL A 66 11.50 26.41 -1.66
C VAL A 66 10.63 27.55 -2.20
N GLU A 67 10.05 27.39 -3.40
CA GLU A 67 9.16 28.38 -4.01
C GLU A 67 7.95 28.72 -3.13
N SER A 68 7.44 27.72 -2.40
CA SER A 68 6.31 27.89 -1.48
C SER A 68 6.73 28.28 -0.05
N ASN A 69 8.01 28.55 0.17
CA ASN A 69 8.61 28.97 1.45
C ASN A 69 8.51 27.95 2.60
N HIS A 70 8.34 26.66 2.28
CA HIS A 70 8.40 25.57 3.27
C HIS A 70 9.85 25.12 3.52
N LEU A 71 10.72 25.29 2.53
CA LEU A 71 12.17 25.11 2.65
C LEU A 71 12.87 26.41 2.26
N SER A 72 14.10 26.59 2.74
CA SER A 72 15.03 27.60 2.25
C SER A 72 16.25 26.92 1.64
N LEU A 73 16.90 27.62 0.69
CA LEU A 73 18.12 27.19 0.03
C LEU A 73 19.24 28.16 0.39
N TYR A 74 20.37 27.63 0.86
CA TYR A 74 21.57 28.43 1.08
C TYR A 74 22.82 27.73 0.56
N THR A 75 23.86 28.50 0.27
CA THR A 75 25.16 27.96 -0.21
C THR A 75 26.18 28.00 0.92
N ASN A 76 26.87 26.88 1.14
CA ASN A 76 27.97 26.79 2.08
C ASN A 76 29.14 26.04 1.43
N LYS A 77 30.34 26.64 1.42
CA LYS A 77 31.56 26.09 0.79
C LYS A 77 31.31 25.56 -0.64
N GLY A 78 30.58 26.33 -1.45
CA GLY A 78 30.28 25.99 -2.85
C GLY A 78 29.24 24.88 -3.04
N ARG A 79 28.53 24.47 -1.99
CA ARG A 79 27.46 23.46 -2.06
C ARG A 79 26.14 24.01 -1.56
N ASN A 80 25.05 23.66 -2.25
CA ASN A 80 23.69 24.06 -1.89
C ASN A 80 23.10 23.11 -0.84
N TYR A 81 22.49 23.70 0.19
CA TYR A 81 21.82 23.01 1.29
C TYR A 81 20.36 23.46 1.37
N TYR A 82 19.47 22.50 1.57
CA TYR A 82 18.10 22.77 1.97
C TYR A 82 18.01 22.83 3.50
N GLN A 83 17.15 23.69 4.00
CA GLN A 83 16.79 23.81 5.41
C GLN A 83 15.29 24.02 5.54
N ILE A 84 14.68 23.47 6.59
CA ILE A 84 13.26 23.69 6.87
C ILE A 84 13.03 25.12 7.40
N THR A 85 11.94 25.77 6.97
CA THR A 85 11.49 27.05 7.52
C THR A 85 10.45 26.81 8.64
N GLU A 86 10.04 27.86 9.37
CA GLU A 86 8.91 27.73 10.31
C GLU A 86 7.62 27.28 9.61
N LYS A 87 7.32 27.85 8.44
CA LYS A 87 6.19 27.41 7.60
C LYS A 87 6.30 25.93 7.19
N GLY A 88 7.51 25.45 6.94
CA GLY A 88 7.75 24.03 6.68
C GLY A 88 7.48 23.13 7.90
N LYS A 89 7.83 23.59 9.10
CA LYS A 89 7.51 22.88 10.35
C LYS A 89 6.00 22.84 10.59
N GLU A 90 5.30 23.94 10.37
CA GLU A 90 3.83 24.01 10.44
C GLU A 90 3.17 23.02 9.47
N LEU A 91 3.65 22.98 8.21
CA LEU A 91 3.17 21.99 7.22
C LEU A 91 3.43 20.55 7.69
N TYR A 92 4.58 20.30 8.32
CA TYR A 92 4.88 18.98 8.86
C TYR A 92 3.92 18.58 10.00
N ILE A 93 3.68 19.49 10.95
CA ILE A 93 2.72 19.28 12.04
C ILE A 93 1.32 19.01 11.47
N TRP A 94 0.90 19.77 10.45
CA TRP A 94 -0.37 19.53 9.78
C TRP A 94 -0.46 18.11 9.20
N TYR A 95 0.60 17.59 8.57
CA TYR A 95 0.63 16.19 8.13
C TYR A 95 0.53 15.20 9.29
N GLN A 96 1.18 15.47 10.43
CA GLN A 96 1.08 14.62 11.62
C GLN A 96 -0.38 14.57 12.12
N GLU A 97 -1.03 15.72 12.23
CA GLU A 97 -2.40 15.81 12.74
C GLU A 97 -3.45 15.22 11.79
N ASN A 98 -3.26 15.37 10.47
CA ASN A 98 -4.29 15.02 9.48
C ASN A 98 -4.10 13.65 8.83
N PHE A 99 -2.90 13.05 8.88
CA PHE A 99 -2.60 11.81 8.15
C PHE A 99 -2.12 10.67 9.04
N LEU A 100 -1.69 10.93 10.28
CA LEU A 100 -1.16 9.87 11.14
C LEU A 100 -2.22 8.78 11.43
N GLU A 101 -3.45 9.19 11.76
CA GLU A 101 -4.54 8.25 12.02
C GLU A 101 -4.86 7.44 10.75
N ARG A 102 -5.09 8.12 9.62
CA ARG A 102 -5.32 7.50 8.31
C ARG A 102 -4.27 6.44 7.96
N PHE A 103 -2.99 6.79 8.04
CA PHE A 103 -1.92 5.86 7.72
C PHE A 103 -1.79 4.72 8.73
N SER A 104 -2.10 4.97 9.99
CA SER A 104 -2.13 3.93 11.02
C SER A 104 -3.24 2.92 10.77
N GLU A 105 -4.45 3.35 10.42
CA GLU A 105 -5.57 2.45 10.10
C GLU A 105 -5.29 1.64 8.83
N VAL A 106 -4.76 2.29 7.79
CA VAL A 106 -4.36 1.60 6.55
C VAL A 106 -3.25 0.58 6.82
N LYS A 107 -2.26 0.91 7.65
CA LYS A 107 -1.20 -0.03 8.06
C LYS A 107 -1.80 -1.25 8.76
N LYS A 108 -2.76 -1.09 9.67
CA LYS A 108 -3.42 -2.22 10.36
C LYS A 108 -4.07 -3.19 9.36
N VAL A 109 -4.72 -2.71 8.31
CA VAL A 109 -5.30 -3.56 7.25
C VAL A 109 -4.19 -4.35 6.53
N ILE A 110 -3.09 -3.69 6.18
CA ILE A 110 -1.93 -4.33 5.53
C ILE A 110 -1.29 -5.38 6.44
N ASP A 111 -1.15 -5.10 7.73
CA ASP A 111 -0.58 -6.03 8.71
C ASP A 111 -1.41 -7.32 8.79
N ARG A 112 -2.75 -7.21 8.82
CA ARG A 112 -3.66 -8.37 8.80
C ARG A 112 -3.48 -9.21 7.52
N PHE A 113 -3.38 -8.57 6.35
CA PHE A 113 -3.09 -9.28 5.10
C PHE A 113 -1.73 -9.98 5.15
N MET A 114 -0.71 -9.30 5.65
CA MET A 114 0.63 -9.85 5.74
C MET A 114 0.70 -11.05 6.69
N PHE A 115 0.05 -10.94 7.85
CA PHE A 115 -0.08 -12.04 8.80
C PHE A 115 -0.79 -13.24 8.16
N ASP A 116 -1.89 -13.00 7.44
CA ASP A 116 -2.65 -14.08 6.79
C ASP A 116 -1.86 -14.76 5.66
N LEU A 117 -1.05 -14.01 4.92
CA LEU A 117 -0.21 -14.50 3.81
C LEU A 117 1.00 -15.28 4.29
N ARG A 118 1.58 -14.94 5.46
CA ARG A 118 2.86 -15.50 5.93
C ARG A 118 2.76 -16.32 7.21
N GLY A 119 1.65 -16.23 7.94
CA GLY A 119 1.44 -16.91 9.21
C GLY A 119 2.26 -16.32 10.38
N SER A 120 2.83 -15.13 10.22
CA SER A 120 3.68 -14.49 11.24
C SER A 120 3.65 -12.96 11.11
N GLY A 121 3.92 -12.24 12.18
CA GLY A 121 3.96 -10.77 12.21
C GLY A 121 2.85 -10.15 13.05
N GLU A 122 2.64 -8.84 12.90
CA GLU A 122 1.57 -8.12 13.59
C GLU A 122 0.20 -8.53 13.01
N ASN A 123 -0.76 -8.84 13.88
CA ASN A 123 -2.15 -9.12 13.51
C ASN A 123 -3.12 -8.34 14.41
N PRO A 124 -3.23 -7.01 14.24
CA PRO A 124 -4.11 -6.20 15.06
C PRO A 124 -5.57 -6.61 14.84
N PRO A 125 -6.42 -6.71 15.89
CA PRO A 125 -7.81 -7.11 15.74
C PRO A 125 -8.59 -6.10 14.88
N VAL A 126 -9.62 -6.58 14.18
CA VAL A 126 -10.58 -5.72 13.48
C VAL A 126 -11.53 -5.14 14.53
N VAL A 127 -11.35 -3.86 14.86
CA VAL A 127 -12.26 -3.13 15.76
C VAL A 127 -13.33 -2.42 14.94
N ASN A 128 -12.92 -1.72 13.89
CA ASN A 128 -13.78 -1.03 12.94
C ASN A 128 -13.33 -1.37 11.51
N GLU A 129 -14.25 -1.25 10.55
CA GLU A 129 -13.90 -1.21 9.13
C GLU A 129 -13.07 0.03 8.81
N LEU A 130 -12.20 -0.09 7.81
CA LEU A 130 -11.47 1.02 7.25
C LEU A 130 -12.48 2.07 6.74
N PRO A 131 -12.45 3.30 7.29
CA PRO A 131 -13.32 4.39 6.87
C PRO A 131 -13.31 4.58 5.36
N GLU A 132 -14.46 4.91 4.77
CA GLU A 132 -14.60 5.06 3.32
C GLU A 132 -13.60 6.06 2.74
N GLU A 133 -13.36 7.17 3.45
CA GLU A 133 -12.34 8.16 3.13
C GLU A 133 -10.92 7.58 2.96
N TYR A 134 -10.59 6.48 3.65
CA TYR A 134 -9.27 5.83 3.59
C TYR A 134 -9.22 4.68 2.59
N ARG A 135 -10.37 4.16 2.14
CA ARG A 135 -10.43 3.05 1.15
C ARG A 135 -9.85 3.45 -0.21
N SER A 136 -10.08 4.70 -0.61
CA SER A 136 -9.50 5.25 -1.84
C SER A 136 -7.98 5.26 -1.79
N TYR A 137 -7.40 5.58 -0.63
CA TYR A 137 -5.96 5.54 -0.40
C TYR A 137 -5.44 4.10 -0.43
N PHE A 138 -6.06 3.20 0.32
CA PHE A 138 -5.70 1.77 0.30
C PHE A 138 -5.66 1.21 -1.12
N SER A 139 -6.67 1.52 -1.94
CA SER A 139 -6.75 1.01 -3.32
C SER A 139 -5.69 1.58 -4.27
N LYS A 140 -5.07 2.73 -3.93
CA LYS A 140 -3.96 3.29 -4.70
C LYS A 140 -2.61 2.69 -4.30
N ILE A 141 -2.47 2.20 -3.07
CA ILE A 141 -1.20 1.70 -2.55
C ILE A 141 -0.99 0.21 -2.78
N ILE A 142 -2.08 -0.54 -2.95
CA ILE A 142 -2.07 -1.99 -3.04
C ILE A 142 -2.92 -2.49 -4.20
N SER A 143 -2.50 -3.60 -4.81
CA SER A 143 -3.29 -4.30 -5.83
C SER A 143 -4.51 -4.95 -5.18
N VAL A 144 -5.63 -4.25 -5.19
CA VAL A 144 -6.94 -4.78 -4.75
C VAL A 144 -7.26 -6.07 -5.49
N LYS A 145 -6.92 -6.15 -6.77
CA LYS A 145 -7.09 -7.33 -7.62
C LYS A 145 -6.39 -8.56 -7.05
N ASP A 146 -5.12 -8.43 -6.70
CA ASP A 146 -4.30 -9.55 -6.22
C ASP A 146 -4.74 -10.00 -4.83
N LEU A 147 -5.10 -9.06 -3.95
CA LEU A 147 -5.64 -9.39 -2.63
C LEU A 147 -6.96 -10.15 -2.71
N VAL A 148 -7.93 -9.66 -3.49
CA VAL A 148 -9.23 -10.31 -3.61
C VAL A 148 -9.07 -11.68 -4.28
N ARG A 149 -8.22 -11.82 -5.32
CA ARG A 149 -7.87 -13.11 -5.92
C ARG A 149 -7.30 -14.09 -4.91
N TYR A 150 -6.33 -13.64 -4.12
CA TYR A 150 -5.72 -14.45 -3.07
C TYR A 150 -6.78 -14.95 -2.07
N VAL A 151 -7.60 -14.06 -1.51
CA VAL A 151 -8.62 -14.42 -0.52
C VAL A 151 -9.65 -15.36 -1.13
N THR A 152 -10.08 -15.10 -2.37
CA THR A 152 -11.06 -15.93 -3.08
C THR A 152 -10.52 -17.34 -3.31
N LEU A 153 -9.30 -17.49 -3.82
CA LEU A 153 -8.69 -18.79 -4.04
C LEU A 153 -8.43 -19.53 -2.72
N LYS A 154 -7.94 -18.84 -1.68
CA LYS A 154 -7.76 -19.42 -0.34
C LYS A 154 -9.08 -19.96 0.22
N ALA A 155 -10.16 -19.19 0.10
CA ALA A 155 -11.49 -19.62 0.55
C ALA A 155 -12.00 -20.81 -0.27
N ALA A 156 -11.87 -20.78 -1.60
CA ALA A 156 -12.29 -21.86 -2.48
C ALA A 156 -11.44 -23.15 -2.33
N PHE A 157 -10.19 -23.02 -1.89
CA PHE A 157 -9.31 -24.14 -1.58
C PHE A 157 -9.69 -24.82 -0.25
N THR A 158 -10.07 -24.03 0.75
CA THR A 158 -10.39 -24.51 2.11
C THR A 158 -11.85 -24.93 2.28
N LYS A 159 -12.78 -24.33 1.53
CA LYS A 159 -14.23 -24.57 1.58
C LYS A 159 -14.74 -24.99 0.21
N LYS A 160 -15.72 -25.89 0.14
CA LYS A 160 -16.44 -26.22 -1.11
C LYS A 160 -17.95 -26.29 -0.86
N PRO A 161 -18.81 -25.58 -1.63
CA PRO A 161 -18.58 -24.43 -2.54
C PRO A 161 -18.59 -23.06 -1.82
N ILE A 162 -18.15 -21.98 -2.50
CA ILE A 162 -18.19 -20.59 -1.99
C ILE A 162 -19.04 -19.65 -2.89
N TYR A 163 -19.38 -18.44 -2.45
CA TYR A 163 -19.90 -17.36 -3.31
C TYR A 163 -19.32 -15.98 -2.94
N MET A 164 -19.35 -15.00 -3.87
CA MET A 164 -18.64 -13.72 -3.67
C MET A 164 -19.14 -12.85 -2.52
N GLY A 165 -20.40 -13.01 -2.10
CA GLY A 165 -20.91 -12.39 -0.87
C GLY A 165 -20.12 -12.84 0.37
N GLU A 166 -19.80 -14.14 0.47
CA GLU A 166 -18.97 -14.66 1.58
C GLU A 166 -17.55 -14.12 1.53
N ILE A 167 -17.01 -13.88 0.33
CA ILE A 167 -15.69 -13.27 0.17
C ILE A 167 -15.72 -11.81 0.65
N GLY A 168 -16.78 -11.06 0.36
CA GLY A 168 -17.00 -9.73 0.90
C GLY A 168 -17.03 -9.74 2.44
N ASP A 169 -17.77 -10.67 3.03
CA ASP A 169 -17.84 -10.83 4.48
C ASP A 169 -16.48 -11.24 5.09
N LEU A 170 -15.73 -12.13 4.43
CA LEU A 170 -14.38 -12.51 4.86
C LEU A 170 -13.42 -11.31 4.83
N LEU A 171 -13.44 -10.55 3.74
CA LEU A 171 -12.62 -9.33 3.61
C LEU A 171 -12.90 -8.37 4.76
N LYS A 172 -14.19 -8.08 4.99
CA LYS A 172 -14.66 -7.20 6.07
C LYS A 172 -14.24 -7.71 7.45
N ASN A 173 -14.54 -8.96 7.76
CA ASN A 173 -14.40 -9.50 9.12
C ASN A 173 -12.94 -9.81 9.50
N GLN A 174 -12.11 -10.25 8.55
CA GLN A 174 -10.73 -10.64 8.82
C GLN A 174 -9.74 -9.48 8.63
N PHE A 175 -10.00 -8.60 7.67
CA PHE A 175 -9.05 -7.55 7.30
C PHE A 175 -9.55 -6.14 7.65
N GLY A 176 -10.84 -5.99 7.97
CA GLY A 176 -11.44 -4.67 8.23
C GLY A 176 -11.55 -3.83 6.96
N TRP A 177 -11.59 -4.46 5.78
CA TRP A 177 -11.67 -3.77 4.49
C TRP A 177 -12.51 -4.58 3.52
N ILE A 178 -13.25 -3.95 2.62
CA ILE A 178 -14.08 -4.64 1.63
C ILE A 178 -14.02 -3.94 0.27
N ALA A 179 -14.02 -4.72 -0.80
CA ALA A 179 -14.16 -4.21 -2.16
C ALA A 179 -15.64 -3.95 -2.51
N SER A 180 -15.92 -3.20 -3.57
CA SER A 180 -17.31 -3.02 -4.01
C SER A 180 -17.88 -4.35 -4.51
N ASN A 181 -19.19 -4.54 -4.32
CA ASN A 181 -19.86 -5.79 -4.72
C ASN A 181 -19.72 -6.05 -6.23
N GLY A 182 -19.90 -5.02 -7.06
CA GLY A 182 -19.69 -5.12 -8.51
C GLY A 182 -18.28 -5.61 -8.85
N TYR A 183 -17.26 -5.03 -8.22
CA TYR A 183 -15.87 -5.43 -8.45
C TYR A 183 -15.59 -6.89 -8.06
N LEU A 184 -16.17 -7.37 -6.95
CA LEU A 184 -16.04 -8.78 -6.55
C LEU A 184 -16.61 -9.72 -7.62
N TYR A 185 -17.77 -9.39 -8.18
CA TYR A 185 -18.38 -10.21 -9.24
C TYR A 185 -17.61 -10.12 -10.56
N ASP A 186 -17.17 -8.92 -10.98
CA ASP A 186 -16.35 -8.73 -12.18
C ASP A 186 -15.07 -9.56 -12.09
N LEU A 187 -14.39 -9.53 -10.95
CA LEU A 187 -13.17 -10.29 -10.72
C LEU A 187 -13.44 -11.81 -10.70
N SER A 188 -14.56 -12.24 -10.11
CA SER A 188 -14.93 -13.66 -10.11
C SER A 188 -15.18 -14.18 -11.53
N HIS A 189 -15.79 -13.35 -12.39
CA HIS A 189 -16.01 -13.68 -13.79
C HIS A 189 -14.68 -13.80 -14.53
N GLU A 190 -13.78 -12.82 -14.36
CA GLU A 190 -12.42 -12.87 -14.92
C GLU A 190 -11.65 -14.13 -14.45
N MET A 191 -11.82 -14.55 -13.20
CA MET A 191 -11.20 -15.76 -12.68
C MET A 191 -11.79 -17.04 -13.27
N GLU A 192 -13.07 -17.07 -13.64
CA GLU A 192 -13.67 -18.18 -14.37
C GLU A 192 -13.21 -18.23 -15.83
N GLU A 193 -13.15 -17.07 -16.51
CA GLU A 193 -12.65 -16.98 -17.89
C GLU A 193 -11.20 -17.45 -18.02
N ASN A 194 -10.38 -17.17 -17.00
CA ASN A 194 -8.99 -17.62 -16.92
C ASN A 194 -8.84 -19.04 -16.35
N GLY A 195 -9.92 -19.80 -16.20
CA GLY A 195 -9.86 -21.20 -15.77
C GLY A 195 -9.50 -21.43 -14.30
N LEU A 196 -9.40 -20.38 -13.46
CA LEU A 196 -9.04 -20.51 -12.03
C LEU A 196 -10.21 -21.00 -11.17
N LEU A 197 -11.43 -20.63 -11.56
CA LEU A 197 -12.68 -20.99 -10.90
C LEU A 197 -13.67 -21.59 -11.90
N VAL A 198 -14.63 -22.35 -11.38
CA VAL A 198 -15.81 -22.79 -12.12
C VAL A 198 -17.07 -22.49 -11.32
N GLY A 199 -18.04 -21.87 -11.97
CA GLY A 199 -19.28 -21.41 -11.36
C GLY A 199 -20.52 -22.20 -11.77
N ARG A 200 -21.42 -22.39 -10.81
CA ARG A 200 -22.77 -22.92 -11.01
C ARG A 200 -23.78 -21.99 -10.35
N TRP A 201 -24.85 -21.66 -11.06
CA TRP A 201 -25.98 -20.94 -10.47
C TRP A 201 -26.73 -21.84 -9.48
N GLU A 202 -27.12 -21.27 -8.34
CA GLU A 202 -27.95 -21.94 -7.33
C GLU A 202 -29.28 -22.42 -7.94
N SER A 203 -29.90 -21.58 -8.78
CA SER A 203 -31.15 -21.85 -9.48
C SER A 203 -31.24 -21.08 -10.80
N GLU A 204 -32.30 -21.33 -11.57
CA GLU A 204 -32.60 -20.58 -12.82
C GLU A 204 -32.78 -19.08 -12.60
N LYS A 205 -33.15 -18.66 -11.37
CA LYS A 205 -33.28 -17.24 -10.99
C LYS A 205 -31.92 -16.53 -10.84
N ARG A 206 -30.81 -17.28 -10.85
CA ARG A 206 -29.43 -16.76 -10.85
C ARG A 206 -29.11 -15.75 -9.74
N THR A 207 -29.64 -15.99 -8.53
CA THR A 207 -29.42 -15.10 -7.38
C THR A 207 -28.05 -15.28 -6.74
N LYS A 208 -27.51 -16.50 -6.74
CA LYS A 208 -26.18 -16.83 -6.21
C LYS A 208 -25.39 -17.68 -7.18
N ARG A 209 -24.13 -17.30 -7.42
CA ARG A 209 -23.17 -18.07 -8.22
C ARG A 209 -22.22 -18.78 -7.28
N TYR A 210 -22.37 -20.10 -7.16
CA TYR A 210 -21.46 -20.94 -6.40
C TYR A 210 -20.21 -21.21 -7.20
N LEU A 211 -19.06 -20.90 -6.63
CA LEU A 211 -17.75 -21.04 -7.23
C LEU A 211 -16.99 -22.19 -6.56
N ARG A 212 -16.22 -22.91 -7.37
CA ARG A 212 -15.24 -23.92 -6.93
C ARG A 212 -13.92 -23.66 -7.62
N ILE A 213 -12.83 -23.90 -6.90
CA ILE A 213 -11.49 -23.86 -7.47
C ILE A 213 -11.28 -25.03 -8.43
N THR A 214 -10.66 -24.76 -9.58
CA THR A 214 -10.24 -25.77 -10.56
C THR A 214 -8.86 -26.33 -10.19
N ASP A 215 -8.39 -27.35 -10.90
CA ASP A 215 -7.02 -27.86 -10.71
C ASP A 215 -5.96 -26.82 -11.12
N GLU A 216 -6.25 -26.04 -12.18
CA GLU A 216 -5.43 -24.91 -12.59
C GLU A 216 -5.40 -23.81 -11.52
N GLY A 217 -6.56 -23.47 -10.94
CA GLY A 217 -6.65 -22.53 -9.83
C GLY A 217 -5.84 -22.97 -8.60
N GLN A 218 -5.84 -24.27 -8.28
CA GLN A 218 -5.02 -24.81 -7.20
C GLN A 218 -3.52 -24.68 -7.49
N HIS A 219 -3.10 -24.92 -8.74
CA HIS A 219 -1.70 -24.75 -9.14
C HIS A 219 -1.25 -23.29 -9.03
N HIS A 220 -2.08 -22.35 -9.49
CA HIS A 220 -1.76 -20.92 -9.47
C HIS A 220 -1.93 -20.26 -8.11
N TYR A 221 -2.69 -20.87 -7.18
CA TYR A 221 -2.92 -20.31 -5.84
C TYR A 221 -1.61 -19.94 -5.13
N LYS A 222 -0.63 -20.85 -5.13
CA LYS A 222 0.65 -20.60 -4.47
C LYS A 222 1.41 -19.43 -5.10
N GLN A 223 1.43 -19.34 -6.44
CA GLN A 223 2.10 -18.26 -7.16
C GLN A 223 1.45 -16.90 -6.87
N ILE A 224 0.11 -16.86 -6.83
CA ILE A 224 -0.64 -15.65 -6.48
C ILE A 224 -0.39 -15.26 -5.03
N ALA A 225 -0.38 -16.22 -4.09
CA ALA A 225 -0.08 -15.96 -2.69
C ALA A 225 1.35 -15.44 -2.51
N ASP A 226 2.35 -16.05 -3.15
CA ASP A 226 3.75 -15.59 -3.06
C ASP A 226 3.94 -14.18 -3.66
N SER A 227 3.29 -13.91 -4.80
CA SER A 227 3.31 -12.58 -5.43
C SER A 227 2.63 -11.53 -4.55
N ALA A 228 1.44 -11.84 -4.01
CA ALA A 228 0.72 -10.97 -3.09
C ALA A 228 1.56 -10.71 -1.82
N ALA A 229 2.16 -11.76 -1.23
CA ALA A 229 2.99 -11.64 -0.04
C ALA A 229 4.20 -10.73 -0.27
N PHE A 230 4.84 -10.82 -1.45
CA PHE A 230 5.95 -9.92 -1.80
C PHE A 230 5.50 -8.46 -1.90
N GLN A 231 4.41 -8.19 -2.62
CA GLN A 231 3.89 -6.82 -2.78
C GLN A 231 3.43 -6.22 -1.44
N VAL A 232 2.63 -6.98 -0.67
CA VAL A 232 2.11 -6.58 0.64
C VAL A 232 3.26 -6.27 1.60
N GLN A 233 4.33 -7.06 1.59
CA GLN A 233 5.49 -6.85 2.44
C GLN A 233 6.21 -5.53 2.16
N GLU A 234 6.40 -5.18 0.88
CA GLU A 234 7.05 -3.91 0.54
C GLU A 234 6.17 -2.71 0.93
N ILE A 235 4.85 -2.82 0.73
CA ILE A 235 3.89 -1.79 1.18
C ILE A 235 3.87 -1.69 2.71
N GLN A 236 3.95 -2.82 3.42
CA GLN A 236 3.99 -2.85 4.89
C GLN A 236 5.20 -2.10 5.43
N LYS A 237 6.41 -2.38 4.89
CA LYS A 237 7.64 -1.67 5.28
C LYS A 237 7.52 -0.18 5.00
N TYR A 238 7.03 0.18 3.82
CA TYR A 238 6.80 1.55 3.43
C TYR A 238 5.87 2.28 4.42
N MET A 239 4.71 1.70 4.72
CA MET A 239 3.75 2.29 5.65
C MET A 239 4.31 2.38 7.07
N ALA A 240 5.10 1.41 7.50
CA ALA A 240 5.78 1.46 8.80
C ALA A 240 6.73 2.67 8.89
N SER A 241 7.54 2.93 7.86
CA SER A 241 8.43 4.10 7.82
C SER A 241 7.67 5.42 7.82
N VAL A 242 6.60 5.54 7.02
CA VAL A 242 5.77 6.76 6.98
C VAL A 242 5.12 7.04 8.34
N VAL A 243 4.53 6.02 8.97
CA VAL A 243 3.93 6.15 10.30
C VAL A 243 4.98 6.49 11.35
N MET A 244 6.17 5.90 11.27
CA MET A 244 7.28 6.20 12.18
C MET A 244 7.67 7.68 12.11
N PHE A 245 7.84 8.23 10.90
CA PHE A 245 8.17 9.64 10.72
C PHE A 245 7.11 10.55 11.36
N LEU A 246 5.83 10.31 11.04
CA LEU A 246 4.75 11.14 11.57
C LEU A 246 4.56 10.99 13.08
N LYS A 247 5.02 9.91 13.72
CA LYS A 247 4.97 9.72 15.17
C LYS A 247 6.08 10.44 15.93
N GLU A 248 7.19 10.77 15.30
CA GLU A 248 8.26 11.50 15.99
C GLU A 248 7.77 12.88 16.43
N LYS A 249 7.75 13.13 17.75
CA LYS A 249 7.29 14.39 18.31
C LYS A 249 8.17 15.55 17.84
N SER A 250 7.50 16.62 17.44
CA SER A 250 8.12 17.95 17.31
C SER A 250 8.37 18.47 18.72
N TYR A 251 9.64 18.72 19.07
CA TYR A 251 10.05 19.41 20.30
C TYR A 251 10.18 20.91 20.04
#